data_AF-A0A6N7M3T3-F1
#
_entry.id   AF-A0A6N7M3T3-F1
#
_cell.length_a   1.000
_cell.length_b   1.000
_cell.length_c   1.000
_cell.angle_alpha   90.00
_cell.angle_beta   90.00
_cell.angle_gamma   90.00
#
_symmetry.space_group_name_H-M   'P 1'
#
loop_
_entity.id
_entity.type
_entity.pdbx_description
1 polymer ?
#
loop_
_entity_poly.entity_id
_entity_poly.type
_entity_poly.pdbx_seq_one_letter_code
_entity_poly.pdbx_strand_id
1 'polypeptide(L)'
;MNNYFHNSGGDQKLELACQIAMRDSLKAGPGERVLIITNPYEDVALISMGLFDAALALGAEPALLFQPEKSQLEFAHESVFSAIAAEPEIVISISRLKLGKDRRGLQKPYSSGGTKYDSIFHYLLYGKKRVRGFWSPGVTRDIFVSTLPIDYEQLKKACISLKKKLEGSLALRITSRAGTACTIGTKGRQVFVDDGDFSRPGSGGNL
;
A
#
# COMPACT_ATOMS: atom_id res chain seq x y z
N MET A 1 -26.70 -1.16 10.97
CA MET A 1 -25.86 -1.24 9.76
C MET A 1 -25.83 -2.69 9.33
N ASN A 2 -26.30 -3.01 8.13
CA ASN A 2 -26.30 -4.39 7.63
C ASN A 2 -24.88 -4.74 7.19
N ASN A 3 -24.26 -5.70 7.88
CA ASN A 3 -23.02 -6.34 7.42
C ASN A 3 -23.37 -7.19 6.21
N TYR A 4 -22.92 -6.79 5.02
CA TYR A 4 -23.27 -7.47 3.76
C TYR A 4 -22.68 -8.88 3.63
N PHE A 5 -21.78 -9.31 4.54
CA PHE A 5 -21.09 -10.60 4.48
C PHE A 5 -20.82 -11.25 5.85
N HIS A 6 -21.78 -11.20 6.79
CA HIS A 6 -21.61 -11.95 8.04
C HIS A 6 -21.85 -13.45 7.84
N ASN A 7 -20.74 -14.20 7.71
CA ASN A 7 -20.70 -15.60 8.11
C ASN A 7 -20.45 -15.62 9.63
N SER A 8 -21.38 -16.20 10.37
CA SER A 8 -21.40 -16.27 11.84
C SER A 8 -20.27 -17.15 12.37
N GLY A 9 -19.05 -16.61 12.35
CA GLY A 9 -17.80 -17.28 12.75
C GLY A 9 -16.53 -16.63 12.18
N GLY A 10 -16.56 -15.32 11.88
CA GLY A 10 -15.52 -14.59 11.15
C GLY A 10 -14.12 -14.66 11.77
N ASP A 11 -13.09 -14.65 10.92
CA ASP A 11 -11.69 -14.64 11.36
C ASP A 11 -11.32 -13.28 11.96
N GLN A 12 -11.38 -13.24 13.29
CA GLN A 12 -11.04 -12.08 14.11
C GLN A 12 -9.62 -11.56 13.86
N LYS A 13 -8.66 -12.41 13.48
CA LYS A 13 -7.29 -11.96 13.21
C LYS A 13 -7.22 -11.19 11.89
N LEU A 14 -7.92 -11.67 10.87
CA LEU A 14 -8.02 -10.96 9.60
C LEU A 14 -8.77 -9.65 9.76
N GLU A 15 -9.87 -9.66 10.51
CA GLU A 15 -10.64 -8.45 10.82
C GLU A 15 -9.74 -7.41 11.51
N LEU A 16 -9.02 -7.79 12.56
CA LEU A 16 -8.09 -6.92 13.28
C LEU A 16 -6.99 -6.36 12.36
N ALA A 17 -6.39 -7.20 11.52
CA ALA A 17 -5.37 -6.77 10.56
C ALA A 17 -5.92 -5.72 9.57
N CYS A 18 -7.13 -5.92 9.05
CA CYS A 18 -7.79 -4.97 8.15
C CYS A 18 -8.14 -3.66 8.86
N GLN A 19 -8.65 -3.74 10.10
CA GLN A 19 -8.93 -2.57 10.92
C GLN A 19 -7.67 -1.74 11.17
N ILE A 20 -6.55 -2.39 11.51
CA ILE A 20 -5.26 -1.72 11.73
C ILE A 20 -4.75 -1.07 10.44
N ALA A 21 -4.81 -1.76 9.31
CA ALA A 21 -4.42 -1.18 8.01
C ALA A 21 -5.23 0.08 7.67
N MET A 22 -6.55 0.05 7.85
CA MET A 22 -7.43 1.18 7.53
C MET A 22 -7.33 2.32 8.56
N ARG A 23 -7.32 2.00 9.85
CA ARG A 23 -7.36 2.97 10.95
C ARG A 23 -6.00 3.56 11.28
N ASP A 24 -4.97 2.72 11.39
CA ASP A 24 -3.68 3.13 11.96
C ASP A 24 -2.68 3.53 10.87
N SER A 25 -2.62 2.75 9.78
CA SER A 25 -1.76 3.06 8.63
C SER A 25 -2.36 4.14 7.72
N LEU A 26 -3.55 3.90 7.15
CA LEU A 26 -4.18 4.82 6.20
C LEU A 26 -4.92 5.98 6.85
N LYS A 27 -5.33 5.84 8.12
CA LYS A 27 -6.21 6.78 8.83
C LYS A 27 -7.41 7.17 7.99
N ALA A 28 -8.09 6.17 7.42
CA ALA A 28 -9.31 6.38 6.66
C ALA A 28 -10.39 6.98 7.56
N GLY A 29 -11.20 7.89 7.00
CA GLY A 29 -12.24 8.59 7.72
C GLY A 29 -13.56 8.73 6.96
N PRO A 30 -14.56 9.34 7.61
CA PRO A 30 -15.90 9.48 7.04
C PRO A 30 -15.93 10.21 5.70
N GLY A 31 -16.64 9.64 4.72
CA GLY A 31 -16.81 10.23 3.38
C GLY A 31 -15.61 10.14 2.45
N GLU A 32 -14.47 9.56 2.89
CA GLU A 32 -13.34 9.33 1.99
C GLU A 32 -13.63 8.16 1.04
N ARG A 33 -13.39 8.34 -0.26
CA ARG A 33 -13.57 7.27 -1.23
C ARG A 33 -12.36 6.34 -1.20
N VAL A 34 -12.62 5.04 -1.04
CA VAL A 34 -11.58 4.00 -0.98
C VAL A 34 -11.73 3.06 -2.17
N LEU A 35 -10.77 3.04 -3.07
CA LEU A 35 -10.75 2.09 -4.17
C LEU A 35 -9.86 0.90 -3.82
N ILE A 36 -10.43 -0.29 -3.72
CA ILE A 36 -9.72 -1.56 -3.48
C ILE A 36 -9.70 -2.36 -4.78
N ILE A 37 -8.51 -2.70 -5.26
CA ILE A 37 -8.31 -3.46 -6.49
C ILE A 37 -7.70 -4.81 -6.15
N THR A 38 -8.30 -5.89 -6.64
CA THR A 38 -7.87 -7.25 -6.32
C THR A 38 -8.11 -8.25 -7.45
N ASN A 39 -7.82 -9.53 -7.17
CA ASN A 39 -7.98 -10.65 -8.09
C ASN A 39 -8.95 -11.70 -7.51
N PRO A 40 -9.61 -12.52 -8.34
CA PRO A 40 -10.58 -13.53 -7.88
C PRO A 40 -9.88 -14.79 -7.32
N TYR A 41 -8.98 -14.59 -6.36
CA TYR A 41 -8.26 -15.66 -5.65
C TYR A 41 -8.50 -15.51 -4.16
N GLU A 42 -8.70 -16.63 -3.47
CA GLU A 42 -9.20 -16.69 -2.10
C GLU A 42 -8.52 -15.74 -1.12
N ASP A 43 -7.20 -15.82 -0.95
CA ASP A 43 -6.45 -15.00 -0.01
C ASP A 43 -6.67 -13.49 -0.23
N VAL A 44 -6.39 -13.03 -1.44
CA VAL A 44 -6.44 -11.60 -1.77
C VAL A 44 -7.87 -11.08 -1.81
N ALA A 45 -8.84 -11.93 -2.18
CA ALA A 45 -10.26 -11.60 -2.12
C ALA A 45 -10.74 -11.45 -0.68
N LEU A 46 -10.39 -12.37 0.22
CA LEU A 46 -10.77 -12.32 1.63
C LEU A 46 -10.15 -11.10 2.33
N ILE A 47 -8.87 -10.82 2.09
CA ILE A 47 -8.21 -9.60 2.61
C ILE A 47 -8.93 -8.35 2.08
N SER A 48 -9.24 -8.29 0.80
CA SER A 48 -9.88 -7.13 0.19
C SER A 48 -11.31 -6.90 0.70
N MET A 49 -12.07 -7.96 0.96
CA MET A 49 -13.38 -7.86 1.62
C MET A 49 -13.25 -7.38 3.07
N GLY A 50 -12.26 -7.88 3.82
CA GLY A 50 -11.99 -7.39 5.18
C GLY A 50 -11.61 -5.91 5.22
N LEU A 51 -10.82 -5.44 4.26
CA LEU A 51 -10.48 -4.01 4.10
C LEU A 51 -11.71 -3.17 3.72
N PHE A 52 -12.60 -3.71 2.89
CA PHE A 52 -13.86 -3.08 2.53
C PHE A 52 -14.75 -2.89 3.77
N ASP A 53 -14.93 -3.94 4.57
CA ASP A 53 -15.71 -3.88 5.81
C ASP A 53 -15.08 -2.92 6.84
N ALA A 54 -13.75 -2.95 6.99
CA ALA A 54 -13.02 -2.02 7.86
C ALA A 54 -13.17 -0.56 7.41
N ALA A 55 -13.18 -0.29 6.10
CA ALA A 55 -13.44 1.04 5.56
C ALA A 55 -14.88 1.51 5.87
N LEU A 56 -15.88 0.65 5.67
CA LEU A 56 -17.28 0.94 6.02
C LEU A 56 -17.43 1.27 7.51
N ALA A 57 -16.78 0.51 8.38
CA ALA A 57 -16.82 0.72 9.83
C ALA A 57 -16.26 2.10 10.25
N LEU A 58 -15.37 2.69 9.45
CA LEU A 58 -14.81 4.03 9.64
C LEU A 58 -15.66 5.14 8.97
N GLY A 59 -16.79 4.78 8.35
CA GLY A 59 -17.67 5.71 7.63
C GLY A 59 -17.14 6.13 6.26
N ALA A 60 -16.09 5.47 5.75
CA ALA A 60 -15.56 5.71 4.42
C ALA A 60 -16.51 5.12 3.35
N GLU A 61 -16.25 5.45 2.09
CA GLU A 61 -17.03 5.02 0.92
C GLU A 61 -16.19 4.06 0.05
N PRO A 62 -16.09 2.76 0.41
CA PRO A 62 -15.28 1.82 -0.33
C PRO A 62 -15.95 1.30 -1.60
N ALA A 63 -15.14 1.02 -2.62
CA ALA A 63 -15.48 0.30 -3.83
C ALA A 63 -14.45 -0.81 -4.05
N LEU A 64 -14.93 -2.03 -4.35
CA LEU A 64 -14.09 -3.19 -4.62
C LEU A 64 -14.15 -3.57 -6.10
N LEU A 65 -12.99 -3.69 -6.74
CA LEU A 65 -12.86 -4.01 -8.15
C LEU A 65 -12.00 -5.27 -8.34
N PHE A 66 -12.60 -6.31 -8.93
CA PHE A 66 -11.90 -7.52 -9.34
C PHE A 66 -11.40 -7.42 -10.78
N GLN A 67 -10.18 -7.90 -11.02
CA GLN A 67 -9.68 -8.23 -12.34
C GLN A 67 -8.93 -9.57 -12.31
N PRO A 68 -8.77 -10.28 -13.45
CA PRO A 68 -7.86 -11.43 -13.53
C PRO A 68 -6.43 -11.05 -13.11
N GLU A 69 -5.66 -12.05 -12.67
CA GLU A 69 -4.23 -11.86 -12.34
C GLU A 69 -3.47 -11.21 -13.50
N LYS A 70 -2.49 -10.37 -13.17
CA LYS A 70 -1.56 -9.76 -14.11
C LYS A 70 -0.12 -9.98 -13.66
N SER A 71 0.76 -10.19 -14.64
CA SER A 71 2.20 -10.11 -14.48
C SER A 71 2.71 -8.68 -14.66
N GLN A 72 4.04 -8.50 -14.52
CA GLN A 72 4.70 -7.20 -14.69
C GLN A 72 4.65 -6.66 -16.14
N LEU A 73 4.44 -7.55 -17.12
CA LEU A 73 4.45 -7.23 -18.55
C LEU A 73 3.04 -7.01 -19.13
N GLU A 74 2.00 -7.31 -18.36
CA GLU A 74 0.63 -7.21 -18.81
C GLU A 74 -0.03 -5.90 -18.39
N PHE A 75 -0.99 -5.45 -19.19
CA PHE A 75 -1.81 -4.29 -18.87
C PHE A 75 -2.93 -4.68 -17.90
N ALA A 76 -3.19 -3.79 -16.93
CA ALA A 76 -4.41 -3.90 -16.13
C ALA A 76 -5.64 -3.68 -17.01
N HIS A 77 -6.81 -4.13 -16.56
CA HIS A 77 -8.05 -3.82 -17.24
C HIS A 77 -8.27 -2.29 -17.26
N GLU A 78 -8.86 -1.79 -18.35
CA GLU A 78 -9.07 -0.35 -18.52
C GLU A 78 -9.95 0.26 -17.42
N SER A 79 -10.87 -0.54 -16.86
CA SER A 79 -11.68 -0.17 -15.71
C SER A 79 -10.84 0.15 -14.46
N VAL A 80 -9.71 -0.53 -14.24
CA VAL A 80 -8.82 -0.29 -13.09
C VAL A 80 -8.26 1.11 -13.11
N PHE A 81 -7.58 1.49 -14.19
CA PHE A 81 -6.96 2.81 -14.27
C PHE A 81 -7.99 3.93 -14.51
N SER A 82 -9.17 3.60 -15.05
CA SER A 82 -10.29 4.55 -15.09
C SER A 82 -10.84 4.83 -13.69
N ALA A 83 -10.95 3.81 -12.84
CA ALA A 83 -11.35 3.98 -11.44
C ALA A 83 -10.30 4.77 -10.63
N ILE A 84 -9.02 4.51 -10.84
CA ILE A 84 -7.93 5.30 -10.23
C ILE A 84 -7.98 6.76 -10.71
N ALA A 85 -8.27 6.98 -12.00
CA ALA A 85 -8.39 8.32 -12.58
C ALA A 85 -9.60 9.13 -12.05
N ALA A 86 -10.55 8.50 -11.35
CA ALA A 86 -11.59 9.20 -10.59
C ALA A 86 -11.06 9.86 -9.30
N GLU A 87 -9.75 9.76 -9.07
CA GLU A 87 -8.99 10.37 -7.97
C GLU A 87 -9.61 10.10 -6.58
N PRO A 88 -9.87 8.84 -6.19
CA PRO A 88 -10.32 8.53 -4.82
C PRO A 88 -9.24 8.92 -3.82
N GLU A 89 -9.63 9.22 -2.58
CA GLU A 89 -8.69 9.66 -1.54
C GLU A 89 -7.71 8.52 -1.14
N ILE A 90 -8.18 7.27 -1.20
CA ILE A 90 -7.39 6.06 -0.91
C ILE A 90 -7.46 5.08 -2.08
N VAL A 91 -6.31 4.53 -2.48
CA VAL A 91 -6.20 3.43 -3.45
C VAL A 91 -5.42 2.27 -2.83
N ILE A 92 -6.01 1.08 -2.79
CA ILE A 92 -5.40 -0.14 -2.25
C ILE A 92 -5.31 -1.18 -3.35
N SER A 93 -4.16 -1.85 -3.47
CA SER A 93 -3.97 -2.94 -4.43
C SER A 93 -3.53 -4.23 -3.75
N ILE A 94 -4.47 -5.15 -3.56
CA ILE A 94 -4.20 -6.50 -3.03
C ILE A 94 -4.20 -7.48 -4.20
N SER A 95 -3.04 -7.60 -4.87
CA SER A 95 -2.91 -8.42 -6.07
C SER A 95 -2.30 -9.77 -5.77
N ARG A 96 -2.74 -10.83 -6.45
CA ARG A 96 -2.10 -12.15 -6.38
C ARG A 96 -0.67 -12.11 -6.92
N LEU A 97 -0.40 -11.29 -7.94
CA LEU A 97 0.95 -11.11 -8.52
C LEU A 97 1.28 -9.63 -8.74
N LYS A 98 0.64 -8.96 -9.69
CA LYS A 98 0.78 -7.51 -9.94
C LYS A 98 -0.58 -6.88 -10.28
N LEU A 99 -0.66 -5.56 -10.11
CA LEU A 99 -1.78 -4.74 -10.58
C LEU A 99 -1.88 -4.73 -12.12
N GLY A 100 -0.74 -4.86 -12.81
CA GLY A 100 -0.61 -4.64 -14.25
C GLY A 100 -0.24 -3.19 -14.58
N LYS A 101 0.14 -2.96 -15.83
CA LYS A 101 0.65 -1.69 -16.36
C LYS A 101 -0.47 -0.76 -16.83
N ASP A 102 -0.26 0.54 -16.68
CA ASP A 102 -1.14 1.58 -17.24
C ASP A 102 -0.81 1.78 -18.73
N ARG A 103 -1.66 1.22 -19.60
CA ARG A 103 -1.52 1.35 -21.05
C ARG A 103 -1.56 2.82 -21.50
N ARG A 104 -2.46 3.64 -20.92
CA ARG A 104 -2.62 5.05 -21.30
C ARG A 104 -1.43 5.88 -20.83
N GLY A 105 -1.00 5.66 -19.59
CA GLY A 105 0.18 6.32 -19.02
C GLY A 105 1.48 5.97 -19.73
N LEU A 106 1.66 4.72 -20.18
CA LEU A 106 2.83 4.34 -20.98
C LEU A 106 2.86 5.00 -22.36
N GLN A 107 1.71 5.12 -23.02
CA GLN A 107 1.61 5.78 -24.33
C GLN A 107 1.73 7.30 -24.23
N LYS A 108 1.09 7.89 -23.22
CA LYS A 108 1.07 9.33 -22.96
C LYS A 108 1.37 9.61 -21.49
N PRO A 109 2.67 9.70 -21.11
CA PRO A 109 3.07 9.93 -19.74
C PRO A 109 2.50 11.22 -19.15
N TYR A 110 2.13 11.15 -17.88
CA TYR A 110 1.73 12.31 -17.07
C TYR A 110 2.98 13.07 -16.62
N SER A 111 2.85 14.35 -16.29
CA SER A 111 3.99 15.18 -15.88
C SER A 111 3.65 16.06 -14.68
N SER A 112 4.55 16.14 -13.70
CA SER A 112 4.50 17.08 -12.57
C SER A 112 5.93 17.46 -12.17
N GLY A 113 6.20 18.75 -11.98
CA GLY A 113 7.51 19.22 -11.51
C GLY A 113 8.70 18.74 -12.35
N GLY A 114 8.54 18.60 -13.67
CA GLY A 114 9.59 18.11 -14.58
C GLY A 114 9.80 16.58 -14.57
N THR A 115 9.12 15.84 -13.69
CA THR A 115 9.14 14.37 -13.65
C THR A 115 7.99 13.81 -14.49
N LYS A 116 8.29 12.76 -15.28
CA LYS A 116 7.29 12.02 -16.05
C LYS A 116 6.87 10.75 -15.31
N TYR A 117 5.59 10.41 -15.41
CA TYR A 117 5.00 9.23 -14.80
C TYR A 117 4.25 8.42 -15.87
N ASP A 118 4.58 7.13 -15.96
CA ASP A 118 3.96 6.19 -16.90
C ASP A 118 2.68 5.53 -16.36
N SER A 119 2.23 5.96 -15.19
CA SER A 119 1.07 5.43 -14.48
C SER A 119 0.30 6.56 -13.83
N ILE A 120 -1.02 6.61 -14.05
CA ILE A 120 -1.89 7.59 -13.38
C ILE A 120 -1.82 7.42 -11.86
N PHE A 121 -1.68 6.19 -11.36
CA PHE A 121 -1.53 5.94 -9.93
C PHE A 121 -0.28 6.63 -9.36
N HIS A 122 0.89 6.44 -9.99
CA HIS A 122 2.12 7.08 -9.54
C HIS A 122 2.11 8.59 -9.72
N TYR A 123 1.46 9.08 -10.78
CA TYR A 123 1.25 10.51 -10.96
C TYR A 123 0.41 11.09 -9.82
N LEU A 124 -0.70 10.45 -9.47
CA LEU A 124 -1.58 10.92 -8.39
C LEU A 124 -0.91 10.80 -7.01
N LEU A 125 -0.12 9.76 -6.79
CA LEU A 125 0.59 9.52 -5.53
C LEU A 125 1.78 10.48 -5.39
N TYR A 126 2.74 10.47 -6.30
CA TYR A 126 4.00 11.21 -6.14
C TYR A 126 3.98 12.60 -6.77
N GLY A 127 3.33 12.73 -7.93
CA GLY A 127 3.34 13.95 -8.72
C GLY A 127 2.34 15.00 -8.24
N LYS A 128 1.06 14.62 -8.13
CA LYS A 128 -0.04 15.48 -7.68
C LYS A 128 -0.25 15.41 -6.16
N LYS A 129 0.21 14.32 -5.52
CA LYS A 129 0.01 14.04 -4.09
C LYS A 129 -1.45 14.16 -3.67
N ARG A 130 -2.34 13.56 -4.47
CA ARG A 130 -3.79 13.60 -4.28
C ARG A 130 -4.33 12.38 -3.56
N VAL A 131 -3.68 11.24 -3.76
CA VAL A 131 -4.11 9.94 -3.21
C VAL A 131 -3.09 9.43 -2.22
N ARG A 132 -3.52 8.51 -1.34
CA ARG A 132 -2.65 7.69 -0.50
C ARG A 132 -3.06 6.24 -0.60
N GLY A 133 -2.26 5.32 -0.08
CA GLY A 133 -2.60 3.91 -0.25
C GLY A 133 -1.47 2.94 0.09
N PHE A 134 -1.76 1.66 -0.07
CA PHE A 134 -0.74 0.62 -0.01
C PHE A 134 -0.99 -0.47 -1.05
N TRP A 135 0.02 -1.29 -1.29
CA TRP A 135 -0.08 -2.44 -2.19
C TRP A 135 0.67 -3.65 -1.62
N SER A 136 0.08 -4.83 -1.79
CA SER A 136 0.60 -6.07 -1.20
C SER A 136 0.62 -7.19 -2.25
N PRO A 137 1.48 -7.09 -3.28
CA PRO A 137 1.55 -8.10 -4.34
C PRO A 137 2.01 -9.45 -3.80
N GLY A 138 1.22 -10.49 -4.02
CA GLY A 138 1.54 -11.86 -3.59
C GLY A 138 1.27 -12.12 -2.11
N VAL A 139 0.61 -11.21 -1.41
CA VAL A 139 0.26 -11.41 0.00
C VAL A 139 -0.71 -12.59 0.14
N THR A 140 -0.48 -13.41 1.16
CA THR A 140 -1.42 -14.45 1.59
C THR A 140 -2.13 -13.98 2.86
N ARG A 141 -3.25 -14.64 3.20
CA ARG A 141 -3.91 -14.38 4.47
C ARG A 141 -2.95 -14.52 5.65
N ASP A 142 -2.18 -15.60 5.70
CA ASP A 142 -1.25 -15.89 6.79
C ASP A 142 -0.19 -14.80 6.97
N ILE A 143 0.38 -14.29 5.86
CA ILE A 143 1.31 -13.17 5.91
C ILE A 143 0.58 -11.95 6.47
N PHE A 144 -0.56 -11.58 5.89
CA PHE A 144 -1.29 -10.37 6.26
C PHE A 144 -1.66 -10.33 7.76
N VAL A 145 -2.18 -11.44 8.29
CA VAL A 145 -2.59 -11.53 9.70
C VAL A 145 -1.42 -11.62 10.67
N SER A 146 -0.25 -12.07 10.22
CA SER A 146 0.94 -12.20 11.07
C SER A 146 1.82 -10.95 11.08
N THR A 147 1.77 -10.12 10.03
CA THR A 147 2.66 -8.96 9.88
C THR A 147 2.01 -7.61 10.14
N LEU A 148 0.69 -7.48 9.96
CA LEU A 148 0.01 -6.18 10.14
C LEU A 148 -0.35 -5.81 11.58
N PRO A 149 -0.74 -6.75 12.46
CA PRO A 149 -1.12 -6.42 13.84
C PRO A 149 0.07 -6.05 14.75
N ILE A 150 0.83 -5.04 14.36
CA ILE A 150 1.99 -4.51 15.08
C ILE A 150 1.67 -3.16 15.73
N ASP A 151 2.53 -2.76 16.67
CA ASP A 151 2.49 -1.41 17.25
C ASP A 151 3.18 -0.41 16.32
N TYR A 152 2.38 0.32 15.52
CA TYR A 152 2.88 1.33 14.58
C TYR A 152 3.59 2.50 15.28
N GLU A 153 3.23 2.83 16.52
CA GLU A 153 3.94 3.85 17.29
C GLU A 153 5.33 3.36 17.72
N GLN A 154 5.45 2.09 18.09
CA GLN A 154 6.74 1.46 18.35
C GLN A 154 7.59 1.38 17.07
N LEU A 155 7.01 0.96 15.95
CA LEU A 155 7.69 0.93 14.64
C LEU A 155 8.22 2.33 14.28
N LYS A 156 7.37 3.35 14.37
CA LYS A 156 7.74 4.75 14.09
C LYS A 156 8.90 5.24 14.96
N LYS A 157 8.87 4.94 16.27
CA LYS A 157 9.97 5.28 17.19
C LYS A 157 11.27 4.58 16.79
N ALA A 158 11.21 3.30 16.42
CA ALA A 158 12.38 2.55 15.97
C ALA A 158 12.96 3.13 14.66
N CYS A 159 12.10 3.43 13.68
CA CYS A 159 12.48 4.05 12.41
C CYS A 159 13.11 5.43 12.61
N ILE A 160 12.55 6.29 13.46
CA ILE A 160 13.12 7.60 13.79
C ILE A 160 14.49 7.45 14.46
N SER A 161 14.64 6.51 15.40
CA SER A 161 15.91 6.23 16.07
C SER A 161 16.99 5.79 15.07
N LEU A 162 16.63 4.91 14.13
CA LEU A 162 17.53 4.46 13.09
C LEU A 162 17.88 5.58 12.11
N LYS A 163 16.89 6.36 11.65
CA LYS A 163 17.11 7.52 10.77
C LYS A 163 18.13 8.47 11.38
N LYS A 164 17.98 8.83 12.66
CA LYS A 164 18.92 9.72 13.36
C LYS A 164 20.37 9.21 13.34
N LYS A 165 20.58 7.90 13.36
CA LYS A 165 21.92 7.29 13.30
C LYS A 165 22.49 7.24 11.87
N LEU A 166 21.62 7.08 10.88
CA LEU A 166 22.02 6.95 9.47
C LEU A 166 22.17 8.31 8.77
N GLU A 167 21.42 9.32 9.18
CA GLU A 167 21.41 10.64 8.57
C GLU A 167 22.80 11.27 8.63
N GLY A 168 23.30 11.75 7.49
CA GLY A 168 24.63 12.35 7.40
C GLY A 168 25.81 11.36 7.53
N SER A 169 25.55 10.05 7.65
CA SER A 169 26.61 9.05 7.67
C SER A 169 27.42 9.05 6.36
N LEU A 170 28.72 8.79 6.47
CA LEU A 170 29.61 8.69 5.30
C LEU A 170 29.64 7.27 4.74
N ALA A 171 29.53 6.27 5.61
CA ALA A 171 29.50 4.87 5.24
C ALA A 171 28.81 4.01 6.30
N LEU A 172 28.31 2.85 5.87
CA LEU A 172 27.79 1.77 6.72
C LEU A 172 28.72 0.58 6.63
N ARG A 173 29.18 0.07 7.76
CA ARG A 173 29.95 -1.17 7.86
C ARG A 173 29.01 -2.29 8.31
N ILE A 174 28.91 -3.35 7.51
CA ILE A 174 28.04 -4.49 7.76
C ILE A 174 28.93 -5.71 8.01
N THR A 175 28.76 -6.34 9.18
CA THR A 175 29.49 -7.54 9.56
C THR A 175 28.55 -8.63 10.08
N SER A 176 28.83 -9.91 9.79
CA SER A 176 28.08 -11.05 10.32
C SER A 176 29.00 -12.20 10.72
N ARG A 177 28.54 -13.08 11.62
CA ARG A 177 29.28 -14.29 12.01
C ARG A 177 29.50 -15.27 10.85
N ALA A 178 28.59 -15.26 9.87
CA ALA A 178 28.68 -16.09 8.67
C ALA A 178 29.70 -15.57 7.64
N GLY A 179 30.43 -14.48 7.94
CA GLY A 179 31.52 -13.97 7.12
C GLY A 179 31.17 -12.75 6.25
N THR A 180 29.96 -12.20 6.34
CA THR A 180 29.67 -10.90 5.70
C THR A 180 30.57 -9.84 6.32
N ALA A 181 31.33 -9.12 5.49
CA ALA A 181 32.14 -7.99 5.91
C ALA A 181 32.26 -7.01 4.74
N CYS A 182 31.35 -6.03 4.66
CA CYS A 182 31.34 -5.04 3.59
C CYS A 182 31.13 -3.62 4.12
N THR A 183 31.51 -2.64 3.31
CA THR A 183 31.29 -1.22 3.60
C THR A 183 30.56 -0.59 2.43
N ILE A 184 29.47 0.12 2.73
CA ILE A 184 28.63 0.82 1.74
C ILE A 184 28.78 2.32 1.99
N GLY A 185 29.27 3.07 1.00
CA GLY A 185 29.34 4.53 1.10
C GLY A 185 27.94 5.17 1.08
N THR A 186 27.66 6.06 2.01
CA THR A 186 26.36 6.75 2.18
C THR A 186 26.45 8.26 2.07
N LYS A 187 27.66 8.82 1.88
CA LYS A 187 27.88 10.26 1.70
C LYS A 187 26.90 10.85 0.66
N GLY A 188 26.14 11.86 1.08
CA GLY A 188 25.20 12.58 0.22
C GLY A 188 23.90 11.82 -0.11
N ARG A 189 23.68 10.62 0.43
CA ARG A 189 22.43 9.88 0.27
C ARG A 189 21.39 10.32 1.30
N GLN A 190 20.15 10.42 0.87
CA GLN A 190 19.02 10.70 1.73
C GLN A 190 18.55 9.42 2.43
N VAL A 191 18.22 9.52 3.73
CA VAL A 191 17.62 8.41 4.48
C VAL A 191 16.10 8.49 4.38
N PHE A 192 15.48 7.43 3.87
CA PHE A 192 14.03 7.27 3.83
C PHE A 192 13.57 6.44 5.04
N VAL A 193 12.33 6.68 5.48
CA VAL A 193 11.67 5.93 6.55
C VAL A 193 10.48 5.22 5.94
N ASP A 194 10.33 3.96 6.33
CA ASP A 194 9.16 3.13 6.06
C ASP A 194 8.60 2.71 7.42
N ASP A 195 7.67 3.50 7.94
CA ASP A 195 7.04 3.30 9.24
C ASP A 195 5.56 2.89 9.12
N GLY A 196 5.10 2.62 7.89
CA GLY A 196 3.72 2.26 7.59
C GLY A 196 2.70 3.37 7.82
N ASP A 197 3.11 4.60 8.12
CA ASP A 197 2.20 5.75 8.26
C ASP A 197 1.88 6.32 6.87
N PHE A 198 0.75 5.88 6.32
CA PHE A 198 0.23 6.33 5.02
C PHE A 198 -0.97 7.27 5.18
N SER A 199 -0.98 8.07 6.26
CA SER A 199 -2.10 8.94 6.62
C SER A 199 -2.26 10.18 5.74
N ARG A 200 -1.29 10.51 4.89
CA ARG A 200 -1.26 11.77 4.15
C ARG A 200 -1.36 11.56 2.64
N PRO A 201 -2.03 12.47 1.90
CA PRO A 201 -1.95 12.47 0.45
C PRO A 201 -0.48 12.49 -0.03
N GLY A 202 -0.17 11.60 -0.96
CA GLY A 202 1.16 11.36 -1.49
C GLY A 202 2.07 10.46 -0.66
N SER A 203 1.53 9.81 0.38
CA SER A 203 2.20 8.68 1.05
C SER A 203 1.61 7.34 0.62
N GLY A 204 2.47 6.35 0.46
CA GLY A 204 2.05 4.99 0.20
C GLY A 204 3.25 4.07 -0.02
N GLY A 205 3.03 2.77 0.15
CA GLY A 205 4.11 1.79 0.13
C GLY A 205 3.60 0.36 0.10
N ASN A 206 4.53 -0.57 0.34
CA ASN A 206 4.14 -1.95 0.60
C ASN A 206 3.68 -2.05 2.05
N LEU A 207 2.61 -2.80 2.26
CA LEU A 207 2.14 -3.19 3.58
C LEU A 207 1.99 -4.71 3.63
#